data_AF-A0A968QV76-F1
#
_entry.id   AF-A0A968QV76-F1
#
_cell.length_a   1.000
_cell.length_b   1.000
_cell.length_c   1.000
_cell.angle_alpha   90.00
_cell.angle_beta   90.00
_cell.angle_gamma   90.00
#
_symmetry.space_group_name_H-M   'P 1'
#
loop_
_entity.id
_entity.type
_entity.pdbx_description
1 polymer ?
#
loop_
_entity_poly.entity_id
_entity_poly.type
_entity_poly.pdbx_seq_one_letter_code
_entity_poly.pdbx_strand_id
1 'polypeptide(L)'
;MIEASLIPDLHKSRFGAAQIMDILENPAIHQQFGLSESDLEIIHRWINDTRIRWGIDEQHRASCDLPDFPQNTWKAGIERLLLGYAMPGYDEKLFAGILPYDHIEGNETVILGKFLEFIHKLFSTIHAVKYPKTLSRWAETFKNILEDFLYPMRYMNGKFRKSGTV
;
A
#
# COMPACT_ATOMS: atom_id res chain seq x y z
N MET A 1 19.18 8.29 15.71
CA MET A 1 18.06 8.72 16.56
C MET A 1 16.83 8.63 15.69
N ILE A 2 16.04 7.55 15.81
CA ILE A 2 14.81 7.40 15.02
C ILE A 2 13.78 8.26 15.74
N GLU A 3 13.43 9.42 15.16
CA GLU A 3 12.43 10.29 15.76
C GLU A 3 11.09 9.56 15.87
N ALA A 4 10.49 9.63 17.06
CA ALA A 4 9.18 9.06 17.39
C ALA A 4 8.00 9.84 16.75
N SER A 5 8.22 10.53 15.62
CA SER A 5 7.25 11.35 14.91
C SER A 5 6.37 10.57 13.91
N LEU A 6 6.68 9.30 13.63
CA LEU A 6 5.96 8.51 12.62
C LEU A 6 4.49 8.15 12.97
N ILE A 7 4.13 8.11 14.26
CA ILE A 7 2.81 7.59 14.70
C ILE A 7 1.74 8.69 14.89
N PRO A 8 2.03 9.86 15.47
CA PRO A 8 1.02 10.89 15.68
C PRO A 8 0.50 11.52 14.39
N ASP A 9 1.22 11.50 13.27
CA ASP A 9 0.77 12.16 12.03
C ASP A 9 -0.03 11.25 11.08
N LEU A 10 -0.13 9.95 11.38
CA LEU A 10 -0.84 9.00 10.50
C LEU A 10 -2.35 9.28 10.44
N HIS A 11 -2.97 9.73 11.54
CA HIS A 11 -4.41 10.03 11.61
C HIS A 11 -4.82 11.30 10.83
N LYS A 12 -3.87 12.22 10.60
CA LYS A 12 -4.06 13.44 9.78
C LYS A 12 -3.44 13.31 8.39
N SER A 13 -2.75 12.20 8.14
CA SER A 13 -2.14 11.98 6.84
C SER A 13 -3.22 11.93 5.78
N ARG A 14 -3.00 12.68 4.71
CA ARG A 14 -3.84 12.60 3.51
C ARG A 14 -3.51 11.36 2.67
N PHE A 15 -2.52 10.55 3.07
CA PHE A 15 -2.01 9.42 2.30
C PHE A 15 -1.67 9.85 0.87
N GLY A 16 -0.84 10.89 0.77
CA GLY A 16 -0.41 11.43 -0.51
C GLY A 16 0.44 10.43 -1.30
N ALA A 17 0.34 10.46 -2.63
CA ALA A 17 1.08 9.59 -3.53
C ALA A 17 2.58 9.55 -3.23
N ALA A 18 3.20 10.74 -3.06
CA ALA A 18 4.61 10.87 -2.72
C ALA A 18 4.95 10.17 -1.39
N GLN A 19 4.15 10.40 -0.34
CA GLN A 19 4.39 9.78 0.97
C GLN A 19 4.31 8.25 0.91
N ILE A 20 3.35 7.68 0.16
CA ILE A 20 3.25 6.23 0.01
C ILE A 20 4.42 5.68 -0.81
N MET A 21 4.86 6.41 -1.84
CA MET A 21 6.06 6.04 -2.59
C MET A 21 7.32 6.12 -1.74
N ASP A 22 7.49 7.13 -0.88
CA ASP A 22 8.63 7.21 0.05
C ASP A 22 8.70 5.98 0.97
N ILE A 23 7.55 5.44 1.40
CA ILE A 23 7.48 4.21 2.19
C ILE A 23 7.89 3.00 1.34
N LEU A 24 7.34 2.88 0.13
CA LEU A 24 7.59 1.75 -0.74
C LEU A 24 9.05 1.72 -1.22
N GLU A 25 9.64 2.87 -1.51
CA GLU A 25 11.04 3.04 -1.95
C GLU A 25 12.08 2.65 -0.89
N ASN A 26 11.67 2.44 0.35
CA ASN A 26 12.57 1.88 1.35
C ASN A 26 13.02 0.46 0.94
N PRO A 27 14.35 0.18 0.86
CA PRO A 27 14.86 -1.11 0.43
C PRO A 27 14.30 -2.32 1.18
N ALA A 28 14.08 -2.20 2.49
CA ALA A 28 13.51 -3.29 3.27
C ALA A 28 12.04 -3.56 2.90
N ILE A 29 11.30 -2.52 2.50
CA ILE A 29 9.87 -2.60 2.18
C ILE A 29 9.68 -3.20 0.79
N HIS A 30 10.17 -2.58 -0.29
CA HIS A 30 9.89 -3.11 -1.63
C HIS A 30 10.45 -4.54 -1.81
N GLN A 31 11.59 -4.86 -1.21
CA GLN A 31 12.14 -6.22 -1.23
C GLN A 31 11.25 -7.24 -0.49
N GLN A 32 10.59 -6.83 0.61
CA GLN A 32 9.63 -7.68 1.34
C GLN A 32 8.43 -8.06 0.45
N PHE A 33 7.99 -7.14 -0.41
CA PHE A 33 6.94 -7.39 -1.41
C PHE A 33 7.47 -8.00 -2.72
N GLY A 34 8.76 -8.35 -2.78
CA GLY A 34 9.40 -8.92 -3.95
C GLY A 34 9.46 -7.98 -5.16
N LEU A 35 9.43 -6.68 -4.92
CA LEU A 35 9.57 -5.63 -5.93
C LEU A 35 11.04 -5.22 -6.06
N SER A 36 11.50 -5.02 -7.28
CA SER A 36 12.80 -4.46 -7.62
C SER A 36 12.74 -2.95 -7.77
N GLU A 37 13.88 -2.26 -7.81
CA GLU A 37 13.93 -0.80 -8.06
C GLU A 37 13.30 -0.43 -9.42
N SER A 38 13.51 -1.24 -10.47
CA SER A 38 12.86 -1.03 -11.77
C SER A 38 11.34 -1.21 -11.73
N ASP A 39 10.82 -2.04 -10.81
CA ASP A 39 9.38 -2.17 -10.62
C ASP A 39 8.79 -0.90 -10.01
N LEU A 40 9.57 -0.16 -9.20
CA LEU A 40 9.12 1.11 -8.60
C LEU A 40 8.91 2.19 -9.67
N GLU A 41 9.71 2.21 -10.74
CA GLU A 41 9.52 3.14 -11.86
C GLU A 41 8.19 2.89 -12.59
N ILE A 42 7.80 1.62 -12.73
CA ILE A 42 6.51 1.21 -13.30
C ILE A 42 5.37 1.66 -12.38
N ILE A 43 5.50 1.46 -11.07
CA ILE A 43 4.50 1.89 -10.09
C ILE A 43 4.35 3.42 -10.07
N HIS A 44 5.44 4.17 -10.16
CA HIS A 44 5.42 5.64 -10.32
C HIS A 44 4.63 6.07 -11.56
N ARG A 45 4.86 5.39 -12.69
CA ARG A 45 4.13 5.64 -13.93
C ARG A 45 2.63 5.41 -13.74
N TRP A 46 2.23 4.28 -13.17
CA TRP A 46 0.83 3.97 -12.89
C TRP A 46 0.16 5.01 -11.98
N ILE A 47 0.82 5.43 -10.91
CA ILE A 47 0.31 6.47 -10.00
C ILE A 47 0.06 7.77 -10.74
N ASN A 48 0.98 8.18 -11.62
CA ASN A 48 0.86 9.40 -12.41
C ASN A 48 -0.25 9.29 -13.47
N ASP A 49 -0.28 8.21 -14.24
CA ASP A 49 -1.20 8.03 -15.37
C ASP A 49 -2.64 7.81 -14.90
N THR A 50 -2.83 7.10 -13.79
CA THR A 50 -4.15 6.95 -13.13
C THR A 50 -4.54 8.16 -12.27
N ARG A 51 -3.66 9.16 -12.21
CA ARG A 51 -3.84 10.44 -11.48
C ARG A 51 -4.10 10.27 -9.98
N ILE A 52 -3.52 9.24 -9.35
CA ILE A 52 -3.57 9.09 -7.89
C ILE A 52 -2.83 10.28 -7.25
N ARG A 53 -3.47 10.96 -6.30
CA ARG A 53 -2.88 12.11 -5.60
C ARG A 53 -2.89 11.93 -4.10
N TRP A 54 -4.06 11.66 -3.51
CA TRP A 54 -4.23 11.50 -2.07
C TRP A 54 -5.61 10.96 -1.72
N GLY A 55 -5.74 10.47 -0.49
CA GLY A 55 -6.96 9.93 0.08
C GLY A 55 -7.17 8.47 -0.30
N ILE A 56 -7.48 7.64 0.69
CA ILE A 56 -7.74 6.20 0.50
C ILE A 56 -8.96 6.06 -0.43
N ASP A 57 -10.07 6.69 -0.05
CA ASP A 57 -11.34 6.73 -0.75
C ASP A 57 -12.13 8.01 -0.39
N GLU A 58 -13.38 8.11 -0.87
CA GLU A 58 -14.31 9.21 -0.57
C GLU A 58 -14.58 9.36 0.94
N GLN A 59 -14.76 8.25 1.66
CA GLN A 59 -15.05 8.25 3.10
C GLN A 59 -13.88 8.84 3.89
N HIS A 60 -12.66 8.51 3.51
CA HIS A 60 -11.46 9.11 4.07
C HIS A 60 -11.41 10.62 3.81
N ARG A 61 -11.75 11.08 2.60
CA ARG A 61 -11.77 12.52 2.27
C ARG A 61 -12.82 13.29 3.08
N ALA A 62 -14.01 12.72 3.23
CA ALA A 62 -15.06 13.31 4.07
C ALA A 62 -14.59 13.44 5.53
N SER A 63 -13.82 12.47 6.04
CA SER A 63 -13.22 12.55 7.38
C SER A 63 -12.14 13.63 7.54
N CYS A 64 -11.67 14.22 6.44
CA CYS A 64 -10.72 15.32 6.41
C CYS A 64 -11.39 16.69 6.16
N ASP A 65 -12.72 16.79 6.28
CA ASP A 65 -13.51 18.00 6.01
C ASP A 65 -13.31 18.57 4.60
N LEU A 66 -13.07 17.70 3.61
CA LEU A 66 -12.88 18.06 2.20
C LEU A 66 -14.04 17.53 1.34
N PRO A 67 -14.31 18.14 0.17
CA PRO A 67 -15.28 17.61 -0.77
C PRO A 67 -15.01 16.13 -1.10
N ASP A 68 -16.08 15.33 -1.14
CA ASP A 68 -16.08 13.86 -1.21
C ASP A 68 -15.89 13.31 -2.64
N PHE A 69 -15.27 14.08 -3.52
CA PHE A 69 -15.01 13.66 -4.89
C PHE A 69 -14.13 12.38 -4.93
N PRO A 70 -14.54 11.29 -5.60
CA PRO A 70 -13.76 10.04 -5.70
C PRO A 70 -12.46 10.19 -6.48
N GLN A 71 -12.39 11.16 -7.38
CA GLN A 71 -11.31 11.28 -8.34
C GLN A 71 -9.96 11.51 -7.65
N ASN A 72 -8.89 10.95 -8.20
CA ASN A 72 -7.52 11.09 -7.70
C ASN A 72 -7.27 10.44 -6.32
N THR A 73 -8.15 9.55 -5.87
CA THR A 73 -7.94 8.69 -4.67
C THR A 73 -7.18 7.42 -5.04
N TRP A 74 -6.64 6.73 -4.03
CA TRP A 74 -6.03 5.41 -4.19
C TRP A 74 -7.02 4.40 -4.74
N LYS A 75 -8.23 4.34 -4.17
CA LYS A 75 -9.30 3.45 -4.64
C LYS A 75 -9.59 3.66 -6.12
N ALA A 76 -9.81 4.90 -6.55
CA ALA A 76 -10.14 5.21 -7.94
C ALA A 76 -9.00 4.83 -8.91
N GLY A 77 -7.74 5.08 -8.55
CA GLY A 77 -6.62 4.70 -9.42
C GLY A 77 -6.41 3.19 -9.49
N ILE A 78 -6.55 2.49 -8.36
CA ILE A 78 -6.44 1.03 -8.31
C ILE A 78 -7.55 0.35 -9.11
N GLU A 79 -8.78 0.85 -9.04
CA GLU A 79 -9.89 0.33 -9.85
C GLU A 79 -9.58 0.45 -11.35
N ARG A 80 -8.93 1.53 -11.78
CA ARG A 80 -8.49 1.69 -13.18
C ARG A 80 -7.41 0.69 -13.58
N LEU A 81 -6.42 0.44 -12.72
CA LEU A 81 -5.38 -0.57 -12.95
C LEU A 81 -5.99 -1.99 -13.02
N LEU A 82 -6.88 -2.31 -12.09
CA LEU A 82 -7.55 -3.61 -12.06
C LEU A 82 -8.44 -3.85 -13.27
N LEU A 83 -9.18 -2.82 -13.73
CA LEU A 83 -9.97 -2.92 -14.95
C LEU A 83 -9.11 -3.07 -16.20
N GLY A 84 -8.00 -2.35 -16.29
CA GLY A 84 -7.03 -2.48 -17.37
C GLY A 84 -6.39 -3.87 -17.43
N TYR A 85 -6.19 -4.50 -16.27
CA TYR A 85 -5.76 -5.89 -16.18
C TYR A 85 -6.86 -6.88 -16.60
N ALA A 86 -8.10 -6.65 -16.17
CA ALA A 86 -9.20 -7.61 -16.34
C ALA A 86 -9.80 -7.63 -17.75
N MET A 87 -9.71 -6.53 -18.50
CA MET A 87 -10.34 -6.40 -19.80
C MET A 87 -9.43 -5.66 -20.79
N PRO A 88 -9.48 -5.99 -22.10
CA PRO A 88 -8.85 -5.18 -23.11
C PRO A 88 -9.42 -3.77 -23.08
N GLY A 89 -8.55 -2.77 -23.03
CA GLY A 89 -8.92 -1.37 -22.95
C GLY A 89 -9.81 -0.83 -24.05
N TYR A 90 -9.68 -1.41 -25.24
CA TYR A 90 -10.28 -0.90 -26.48
C TYR A 90 -10.16 0.62 -26.61
N ASP A 91 -9.01 1.18 -26.20
CA ASP A 91 -8.62 2.59 -26.24
C ASP A 91 -9.83 3.53 -26.09
N GLU A 92 -10.23 3.82 -24.85
CA GLU A 92 -11.18 4.89 -24.46
C GLU A 92 -12.63 4.49 -24.12
N LYS A 93 -12.97 3.20 -24.03
CA LYS A 93 -14.31 2.81 -23.54
C LYS A 93 -14.37 2.78 -22.01
N LEU A 94 -15.24 3.63 -21.46
CA LEU A 94 -15.60 3.55 -20.04
C LEU A 94 -16.32 2.23 -19.75
N PHE A 95 -15.90 1.56 -18.69
CA PHE A 95 -16.61 0.44 -18.08
C PHE A 95 -17.16 0.89 -16.73
N ALA A 96 -18.49 0.85 -16.57
CA ALA A 96 -19.16 1.32 -15.36
C ALA A 96 -18.74 2.75 -14.90
N GLY A 97 -18.42 3.63 -15.86
CA GLY A 97 -17.95 4.99 -15.60
C GLY A 97 -16.46 5.12 -15.26
N ILE A 98 -15.70 4.03 -15.30
CA ILE A 98 -14.27 3.99 -15.03
C ILE A 98 -13.51 3.72 -16.33
N LEU A 99 -12.43 4.48 -16.57
CA LEU A 99 -11.56 4.31 -17.72
C LEU A 99 -10.45 3.30 -17.38
N PRO A 100 -10.41 2.11 -18.03
CA PRO A 100 -9.33 1.14 -17.83
C PRO A 100 -7.95 1.75 -18.12
N TYR A 101 -6.91 1.19 -17.50
CA TYR A 101 -5.52 1.57 -17.77
C TYR A 101 -4.86 0.50 -18.65
N ASP A 102 -4.67 0.83 -19.92
CA ASP A 102 -4.51 -0.18 -20.99
C ASP A 102 -3.07 -0.66 -21.19
N HIS A 103 -2.13 -0.18 -20.38
CA HIS A 103 -0.70 -0.43 -20.56
C HIS A 103 -0.13 -1.51 -19.62
N ILE A 104 -0.96 -2.41 -19.08
CA ILE A 104 -0.49 -3.50 -18.20
C ILE A 104 -0.38 -4.80 -19.01
N GLU A 105 0.86 -5.17 -19.37
CA GLU A 105 1.13 -6.36 -20.16
C GLU A 105 2.31 -7.18 -19.61
N GLY A 106 2.29 -8.50 -19.84
CA GLY A 106 3.40 -9.39 -19.50
C GLY A 106 3.79 -9.35 -18.01
N ASN A 107 5.05 -9.01 -17.71
CA ASN A 107 5.58 -8.97 -16.35
C ASN A 107 4.94 -7.87 -15.48
N GLU A 108 4.37 -6.83 -16.08
CA GLU A 108 3.66 -5.76 -15.36
C GLU A 108 2.45 -6.29 -14.55
N THR A 109 1.85 -7.40 -14.97
CA THR A 109 0.78 -8.08 -14.20
C THR A 109 1.26 -8.57 -12.84
N VAL A 110 2.47 -9.15 -12.78
CA VAL A 110 3.03 -9.66 -11.52
C VAL A 110 3.39 -8.51 -10.59
N ILE A 111 3.91 -7.41 -11.14
CA ILE A 111 4.21 -6.18 -10.41
C ILE A 111 2.93 -5.58 -9.83
N LEU A 112 1.83 -5.56 -10.60
CA LEU A 112 0.53 -5.08 -10.14
C LEU A 112 0.05 -5.88 -8.92
N GLY A 113 0.13 -7.21 -8.97
CA GLY A 113 -0.25 -8.05 -7.84
C GLY A 113 0.53 -7.72 -6.56
N LYS A 114 1.85 -7.60 -6.65
CA LYS A 114 2.73 -7.24 -5.51
C LYS A 114 2.42 -5.85 -4.97
N PHE A 115 2.20 -4.89 -5.86
CA PHE A 115 1.84 -3.52 -5.49
C PHE A 115 0.48 -3.46 -4.77
N LEU A 116 -0.51 -4.20 -5.26
CA LEU A 116 -1.82 -4.30 -4.62
C LEU A 116 -1.73 -4.95 -3.24
N GLU A 117 -0.88 -5.97 -3.08
CA GLU A 117 -0.61 -6.56 -1.77
C GLU A 117 -0.03 -5.52 -0.80
N PHE A 118 0.97 -4.76 -1.23
CA PHE A 118 1.55 -3.67 -0.44
C PHE A 118 0.50 -2.65 0.01
N ILE A 119 -0.29 -2.12 -0.94
CA ILE A 119 -1.31 -1.13 -0.63
C ILE A 119 -2.38 -1.70 0.32
N HIS A 120 -2.81 -2.94 0.09
CA HIS A 120 -3.79 -3.59 0.94
C HIS A 120 -3.30 -3.74 2.38
N LYS A 121 -2.07 -4.23 2.58
CA LYS A 121 -1.47 -4.34 3.92
C LYS A 121 -1.32 -2.97 4.57
N LEU A 122 -0.85 -1.98 3.83
CA LEU A 122 -0.62 -0.64 4.34
C LEU A 122 -1.90 0.01 4.88
N PHE A 123 -2.98 0.02 4.09
CA PHE A 123 -4.23 0.61 4.53
C PHE A 123 -4.92 -0.22 5.63
N SER A 124 -4.75 -1.55 5.63
CA SER A 124 -5.22 -2.39 6.73
C SER A 124 -4.51 -2.06 8.05
N THR A 125 -3.19 -1.85 8.01
CA THR A 125 -2.39 -1.40 9.15
C THR A 125 -2.82 -0.01 9.63
N ILE A 126 -2.98 0.95 8.73
CA ILE A 126 -3.45 2.31 9.06
C ILE A 126 -4.80 2.26 9.77
N HIS A 127 -5.74 1.47 9.24
CA HIS A 127 -7.04 1.28 9.86
C HIS A 127 -6.92 0.62 11.24
N ALA A 128 -6.04 -0.38 11.37
CA ALA A 128 -5.78 -1.04 12.64
C ALA A 128 -5.21 -0.06 13.67
N VAL A 129 -4.26 0.81 13.35
CA VAL A 129 -3.67 1.72 14.36
C VAL A 129 -4.60 2.88 14.78
N LYS A 130 -5.65 3.19 14.01
CA LYS A 130 -6.56 4.32 14.27
C LYS A 130 -7.35 4.22 15.58
N TYR A 131 -7.70 3.01 16.02
CA TYR A 131 -8.62 2.81 17.15
C TYR A 131 -7.90 2.53 18.48
N PRO A 132 -8.41 3.03 19.62
CA PRO A 132 -7.92 2.63 20.95
C PRO A 132 -7.92 1.12 21.15
N LYS A 133 -6.88 0.61 21.82
CA LYS A 133 -6.64 -0.82 22.05
C LYS A 133 -6.09 -1.07 23.45
N THR A 134 -6.28 -2.29 23.92
CA THR A 134 -5.55 -2.81 25.08
C THR A 134 -4.08 -2.98 24.74
N LEU A 135 -3.22 -3.03 25.76
CA LEU A 135 -1.77 -3.21 25.56
C LEU A 135 -1.42 -4.48 24.77
N SER A 136 -2.12 -5.60 25.03
CA SER A 136 -1.92 -6.86 24.29
C SER A 136 -2.22 -6.70 22.80
N ARG A 137 -3.33 -6.03 22.46
CA ARG A 137 -3.71 -5.77 21.07
C ARG A 137 -2.74 -4.81 20.38
N TRP A 138 -2.14 -3.87 21.11
CA TRP A 138 -1.05 -3.05 20.59
C TRP A 138 0.18 -3.89 20.28
N ALA A 139 0.59 -4.79 21.18
CA ALA A 139 1.73 -5.68 20.95
C ALA A 139 1.52 -6.57 19.70
N GLU A 140 0.32 -7.13 19.53
CA GLU A 140 -0.05 -7.88 18.32
C GLU A 140 0.00 -7.00 17.05
N THR A 141 -0.54 -5.78 17.12
CA THR A 141 -0.54 -4.86 15.98
C THR A 141 0.90 -4.54 15.54
N PHE A 142 1.79 -4.20 16.48
CA PHE A 142 3.20 -3.94 16.15
C PHE A 142 3.91 -5.16 15.61
N LYS A 143 3.64 -6.35 16.18
CA LYS A 143 4.19 -7.61 15.65
C LYS A 143 3.78 -7.83 14.20
N ASN A 144 2.49 -7.66 13.87
CA ASN A 144 1.99 -7.82 12.51
C ASN A 144 2.64 -6.82 11.55
N ILE A 145 2.80 -5.55 11.95
CA ILE A 145 3.50 -4.54 11.14
C ILE A 145 4.93 -4.98 10.81
N LEU A 146 5.65 -5.48 11.81
CA LEU A 146 7.01 -5.96 11.63
C LEU A 146 7.05 -7.17 10.66
N GLU A 147 6.14 -8.13 10.80
CA GLU A 147 6.05 -9.30 9.92
C GLU A 147 5.63 -8.94 8.49
N ASP A 148 4.69 -8.00 8.33
CA ASP A 148 4.15 -7.62 7.03
C ASP A 148 5.13 -6.80 6.21
N PHE A 149 5.93 -5.94 6.85
CA PHE A 149 6.75 -4.94 6.17
C PHE A 149 8.26 -5.14 6.30
N LEU A 150 8.76 -5.77 7.37
CA LEU A 150 10.20 -5.77 7.68
C LEU A 150 10.83 -7.16 7.83
N TYR A 151 10.05 -8.21 8.08
CA TYR A 151 10.58 -9.55 8.28
C TYR A 151 9.94 -10.55 7.32
N PRO A 152 10.70 -11.06 6.33
CA PRO A 152 10.31 -12.27 5.63
C PRO A 152 10.12 -13.38 6.67
N MET A 153 9.06 -14.18 6.54
CA MET A 153 8.75 -15.32 7.44
C MET A 153 9.95 -16.29 7.64
N ARG A 154 10.96 -16.22 6.74
CA ARG A 154 12.25 -16.93 6.82
C ARG A 154 13.12 -16.55 8.03
N TYR A 155 12.97 -15.36 8.63
CA TYR A 155 13.78 -14.93 9.77
C TYR A 155 13.25 -15.37 11.14
N MET A 156 11.96 -15.71 11.23
CA MET A 156 11.36 -16.14 12.51
C MET A 156 11.65 -17.60 12.88
N ASN A 157 12.01 -18.44 11.91
CA ASN A 157 12.35 -19.85 12.17
C ASN A 157 13.81 -20.07 12.64
N GLY A 158 14.65 -19.03 12.66
CA GLY A 158 16.07 -19.13 12.99
C GLY A 158 16.45 -18.87 14.46
N LYS A 159 15.55 -18.39 15.31
CA LYS A 159 15.87 -17.94 16.68
C LYS A 159 14.95 -18.48 17.78
N PHE A 160 14.64 -19.76 17.74
CA PHE A 160 14.16 -20.50 18.92
C PHE A 160 14.77 -21.91 19.00
N ARG A 161 16.08 -22.07 18.77
CA ARG A 161 16.81 -23.20 19.36
C ARG A 161 17.19 -22.81 20.78
N LYS A 162 16.39 -23.25 21.75
CA LYS A 162 16.73 -23.15 23.17
C LYS A 162 18.13 -23.73 23.38
N SER A 163 19.09 -22.90 23.82
CA SER A 163 20.25 -23.39 24.53
C SER A 163 19.78 -23.75 25.94
N GLY A 164 19.31 -24.99 26.10
CA GLY A 164 19.12 -25.62 27.40
C GLY A 164 20.18 -26.69 27.56
N THR A 165 21.34 -26.30 28.06
CA THR A 165 22.27 -27.21 28.71
C THR A 165 21.84 -27.30 30.17
N VAL A 166 21.29 -28.44 30.59
CA VAL A 166 21.70 -29.24 31.76
C VAL A 166 21.33 -30.69 31.45
#